data_AF-A0A6L7YMU8-F1
#
_entry.id   AF-A0A6L7YMU8-F1
#
_cell.length_a   1.000
_cell.length_b   1.000
_cell.length_c   1.000
_cell.angle_alpha   90.00
_cell.angle_beta   90.00
_cell.angle_gamma   90.00
#
_symmetry.space_group_name_H-M   'P 1'
#
loop_
_entity.id
_entity.type
_entity.pdbx_description
1 polymer ?
#
loop_
_entity_poly.entity_id
_entity_poly.type
_entity_poly.pdbx_seq_one_letter_code
_entity_poly.pdbx_strand_id
1 'polypeptide(L)'
;MLQEVTAPTNAVGDTKNLMAFTDFGPELNEEMNLTTNQSYETDVRQDANYGARKRPRLAAGVTPKVETGSGRMFVTVNVDEDWRPFEIFLRVGKCGEVEHAHLEGLARMVSYCLRIGGQVEGIIDQLRGITSEPVWDSGVLVRSAEDGVALVLRQIMDGEYDYLLERMLGPRPIDANRAAGAETRAASQENEAA
;
A
#
# COMPACT_ATOMS: atom_id res chain seq x y z
N MET A 1 -52.44 19.98 32.45
CA MET A 1 -51.54 20.65 33.40
C MET A 1 -50.13 20.47 32.87
N LEU A 2 -49.58 21.55 32.32
CA LEU A 2 -48.19 21.62 31.87
C LEU A 2 -47.32 21.74 33.12
N GLN A 3 -46.28 20.92 33.23
CA GLN A 3 -45.13 21.23 34.07
C GLN A 3 -43.87 21.03 33.24
N GLU A 4 -43.26 22.17 32.89
CA GLU A 4 -41.86 22.25 32.51
C GLU A 4 -41.01 21.70 33.65
N VAL A 5 -40.05 20.84 33.32
CA VAL A 5 -38.95 20.51 34.21
C VAL A 5 -37.65 20.79 33.45
N THR A 6 -36.89 21.68 34.06
CA THR A 6 -35.67 22.33 33.60
C THR A 6 -34.50 21.36 33.39
N ALA A 7 -33.69 21.63 32.37
CA ALA A 7 -32.43 20.94 32.12
C ALA A 7 -31.34 21.41 33.11
N PRO A 8 -30.54 20.50 33.71
CA PRO A 8 -29.23 20.84 34.22
C PRO A 8 -28.16 20.69 33.12
N THR A 9 -27.40 21.77 32.98
CA THR A 9 -26.28 21.96 32.06
C THR A 9 -24.98 21.34 32.63
N ASN A 10 -24.17 20.79 31.72
CA ASN A 10 -22.73 20.48 31.80
C ASN A 10 -22.24 19.31 32.69
N ALA A 11 -21.70 18.27 32.04
CA ALA A 11 -20.32 17.83 32.24
C ALA A 11 -19.86 16.91 31.08
N VAL A 12 -18.61 17.12 30.70
CA VAL A 12 -17.86 16.49 29.61
C VAL A 12 -17.52 15.02 29.92
N GLY A 13 -17.62 14.16 28.91
CA GLY A 13 -16.86 12.91 28.80
C GLY A 13 -17.61 11.62 29.17
N ASP A 14 -17.95 10.80 28.18
CA ASP A 14 -17.49 9.40 28.09
C ASP A 14 -18.03 8.73 26.83
N THR A 15 -17.16 8.49 25.84
CA THR A 15 -17.44 7.60 24.71
C THR A 15 -17.25 6.16 25.17
N LYS A 16 -18.27 5.60 25.83
CA LYS A 16 -18.37 4.15 26.07
C LYS A 16 -19.74 3.67 25.63
N ASN A 17 -19.86 3.43 24.33
CA ASN A 17 -20.75 2.40 23.80
C ASN A 17 -20.29 2.03 22.38
N LEU A 18 -19.26 1.20 22.31
CA LEU A 18 -19.09 0.25 21.23
C LEU A 18 -18.95 -1.12 21.91
N MET A 19 -20.01 -1.90 21.84
CA MET A 19 -20.09 -3.25 22.41
C MET A 19 -19.03 -4.15 21.77
N ALA A 20 -18.14 -4.71 22.61
CA ALA A 20 -17.29 -5.81 22.23
C ALA A 20 -18.12 -7.10 22.19
N PHE A 21 -17.98 -7.84 21.09
CA PHE A 21 -18.48 -9.20 20.94
C PHE A 21 -17.77 -10.12 21.95
N THR A 22 -18.36 -10.32 23.12
CA THR A 22 -17.98 -11.37 24.08
C THR A 22 -19.23 -12.10 24.51
N ASP A 23 -19.68 -13.03 23.68
CA ASP A 23 -20.86 -13.88 23.97
C ASP A 23 -20.47 -15.37 23.87
N PHE A 24 -19.37 -15.73 24.52
CA PHE A 24 -19.00 -17.14 24.75
C PHE A 24 -18.87 -17.37 26.25
N GLY A 25 -19.59 -18.38 26.75
CA GLY A 25 -19.73 -18.70 28.17
C GLY A 25 -18.46 -19.23 28.83
N PRO A 26 -18.46 -19.30 30.18
CA PRO A 26 -17.27 -19.46 31.02
C PRO A 26 -16.58 -20.84 30.95
N GLU A 27 -17.16 -21.84 30.29
CA GLU A 27 -16.67 -23.23 30.34
C GLU A 27 -15.55 -23.53 29.34
N LEU A 28 -15.27 -22.65 28.37
CA LEU A 28 -14.14 -22.81 27.43
C LEU A 28 -12.83 -22.18 27.92
N ASN A 29 -12.84 -21.46 29.05
CA ASN A 29 -11.68 -20.71 29.52
C ASN A 29 -10.72 -21.53 30.41
N GLU A 30 -11.09 -22.73 30.85
CA GLU A 30 -10.22 -23.55 31.72
C GLU A 30 -9.35 -24.56 30.95
N GLU A 31 -9.79 -25.07 29.80
CA GLU A 31 -9.00 -26.05 29.03
C GLU A 31 -7.81 -25.43 28.27
N MET A 32 -7.78 -24.11 28.08
CA MET A 32 -6.66 -23.41 27.43
C MET A 32 -5.54 -22.92 28.37
N ASN A 33 -5.64 -23.14 29.69
CA ASN A 33 -4.66 -22.61 30.65
C ASN A 33 -3.61 -23.61 31.15
N LEU A 34 -3.55 -24.83 30.60
CA LEU A 34 -2.61 -25.87 31.09
C LEU A 34 -1.40 -26.13 30.17
N THR A 35 -1.28 -25.50 29.00
CA THR A 35 -0.14 -25.77 28.07
C THR A 35 0.75 -24.56 27.75
N THR A 36 0.39 -23.33 28.13
CA THR A 36 1.13 -22.13 27.68
C THR A 36 2.00 -21.52 28.78
N ASN A 37 2.99 -22.27 29.26
CA ASN A 37 4.13 -21.73 30.03
C ASN A 37 5.41 -21.72 29.16
N GLN A 38 5.32 -21.06 28.01
CA GLN A 38 6.47 -20.41 27.37
C GLN A 38 6.05 -18.97 27.11
N SER A 39 6.33 -18.11 28.09
CA SER A 39 6.17 -16.67 27.97
C SER A 39 7.22 -16.13 26.98
N TYR A 40 6.82 -15.99 25.72
CA TYR A 40 7.48 -15.08 24.80
C TYR A 40 7.06 -13.66 25.23
N GLU A 41 7.87 -13.02 26.07
CA GLU A 41 7.77 -11.58 26.28
C GLU A 41 8.13 -10.89 24.96
N THR A 42 7.13 -10.62 24.13
CA THR A 42 7.28 -9.64 23.06
C THR A 42 7.35 -8.28 23.73
N ASP A 43 8.57 -7.75 23.82
CA ASP A 43 8.90 -6.35 24.08
C ASP A 43 8.17 -5.50 23.02
N VAL A 44 6.90 -5.15 23.28
CA VAL A 44 6.14 -4.23 22.41
C VAL A 44 6.69 -2.83 22.65
N ARG A 45 7.85 -2.56 22.06
CA ARG A 45 8.42 -1.21 22.00
C ARG A 45 7.37 -0.29 21.42
N GLN A 46 6.86 0.59 22.27
CA GLN A 46 5.87 1.60 21.93
C GLN A 46 6.55 2.79 21.22
N ASP A 47 7.42 2.51 20.26
CA ASP A 47 8.21 3.48 19.49
C ASP A 47 8.08 3.19 17.99
N ALA A 48 6.84 3.10 17.50
CA ALA A 48 6.59 2.93 16.07
C ALA A 48 6.06 4.24 15.48
N ASN A 49 6.90 5.26 15.47
CA ASN A 49 6.93 6.11 14.28
C ASN A 49 7.49 5.23 13.15
N TYR A 50 6.70 4.27 12.65
CA TYR A 50 6.94 3.64 11.36
C TYR A 50 7.09 4.82 10.43
N GLY A 51 8.31 5.13 9.98
CA GLY A 51 8.67 6.41 9.36
C GLY A 51 7.81 6.67 8.14
N ALA A 52 6.61 7.19 8.38
CA ALA A 52 5.57 7.26 7.38
C ALA A 52 6.07 8.28 6.37
N ARG A 53 6.42 7.80 5.18
CA ARG A 53 7.00 8.63 4.14
C ARG A 53 6.05 9.81 3.91
N LYS A 54 6.50 11.03 4.26
CA LYS A 54 5.67 12.23 4.13
C LYS A 54 5.42 12.45 2.64
N ARG A 55 4.15 12.56 2.27
CA ARG A 55 3.77 12.85 0.90
C ARG A 55 4.27 14.25 0.49
N PRO A 56 5.11 14.38 -0.55
CA PRO A 56 5.52 15.70 -1.05
C PRO A 56 4.33 16.46 -1.65
N ARG A 57 4.50 17.78 -1.85
CA ARG A 57 3.46 18.61 -2.51
C ARG A 57 3.14 18.13 -3.92
N LEU A 58 4.16 17.69 -4.65
CA LEU A 58 4.06 17.12 -5.98
C LEU A 58 4.67 15.73 -5.95
N ALA A 59 4.04 14.78 -6.63
CA ALA A 59 4.52 13.41 -6.75
C ALA A 59 4.54 13.05 -8.23
N ALA A 60 5.60 12.38 -8.65
CA ALA A 60 5.67 11.77 -9.97
C ALA A 60 5.07 10.36 -9.92
N GLY A 61 4.56 9.91 -11.05
CA GLY A 61 3.93 8.61 -11.16
C GLY A 61 3.55 8.27 -12.59
N VAL A 62 3.09 7.04 -12.75
CA VAL A 62 2.56 6.53 -14.01
C VAL A 62 1.13 6.06 -13.82
N THR A 63 0.34 6.09 -14.88
CA THR A 63 -1.05 5.59 -14.86
C THR A 63 -1.27 4.56 -15.96
N PRO A 64 -0.85 3.31 -15.75
CA PRO A 64 -1.20 2.22 -16.66
C PRO A 64 -2.70 1.97 -16.70
N LYS A 65 -3.16 1.56 -17.88
CA LYS A 65 -4.53 1.10 -18.14
C LYS A 65 -4.52 -0.42 -18.16
N VAL A 66 -5.42 -1.04 -17.40
CA VAL A 66 -5.59 -2.49 -17.31
C VAL A 66 -7.04 -2.84 -17.64
N GLU A 67 -7.26 -3.79 -18.55
CA GLU A 67 -8.61 -4.33 -18.78
C GLU A 67 -8.93 -5.39 -17.69
N THR A 68 -10.05 -5.22 -16.99
CA THR A 68 -10.53 -6.14 -15.94
C THR A 68 -11.98 -6.55 -16.22
N GLY A 69 -12.49 -7.57 -15.52
CA GLY A 69 -13.90 -7.99 -15.63
C GLY A 69 -14.90 -6.86 -15.32
N SER A 70 -14.58 -6.04 -14.30
CA SER A 70 -15.40 -4.88 -13.94
C SER A 70 -15.36 -3.77 -15.01
N GLY A 71 -14.35 -3.75 -15.87
CA GLY A 71 -14.20 -2.78 -16.96
C GLY A 71 -12.77 -2.27 -17.08
N ARG A 72 -12.61 -1.13 -17.73
CA ARG A 72 -11.29 -0.52 -17.90
C ARG A 72 -10.84 0.15 -16.60
N MET A 73 -9.81 -0.39 -15.98
CA MET A 73 -9.19 0.15 -14.79
C MET A 73 -7.96 0.99 -15.15
N PHE A 74 -7.73 2.07 -14.40
CA PHE A 74 -6.55 2.91 -14.43
C PHE A 74 -5.90 2.86 -13.06
N VAL A 75 -4.64 2.44 -13.03
CA VAL A 75 -3.85 2.29 -11.81
C VAL A 75 -2.82 3.39 -11.81
N THR A 76 -3.04 4.47 -11.08
CA THR A 76 -1.99 5.47 -10.87
C THR A 76 -1.08 4.99 -9.77
N VAL A 77 0.22 4.90 -10.03
CA VAL A 77 1.23 4.60 -9.01
C VAL A 77 2.20 5.76 -8.94
N ASN A 78 2.27 6.38 -7.76
CA ASN A 78 3.25 7.42 -7.50
C ASN A 78 4.48 6.82 -6.84
N VAL A 79 5.64 7.35 -7.22
CA VAL A 79 6.96 6.88 -6.81
C VAL A 79 7.73 7.94 -6.04
N ASP A 80 8.63 7.49 -5.17
CA ASP A 80 9.56 8.36 -4.46
C ASP A 80 10.80 8.69 -5.32
N GLU A 81 11.77 9.37 -4.71
CA GLU A 81 13.02 9.80 -5.35
C GLU A 81 13.87 8.60 -5.82
N ASP A 82 13.72 7.44 -5.19
CA ASP A 82 14.38 6.18 -5.57
C ASP A 82 13.54 5.35 -6.57
N TRP A 83 12.48 5.96 -7.13
CA TRP A 83 11.51 5.35 -8.04
C TRP A 83 10.72 4.18 -7.42
N ARG A 84 10.63 4.13 -6.09
CA ARG A 84 9.87 3.08 -5.40
C ARG A 84 8.42 3.51 -5.22
N PRO A 85 7.44 2.62 -5.47
CA PRO A 85 6.04 2.91 -5.17
C PRO A 85 5.83 3.38 -3.73
N PHE A 86 5.05 4.45 -3.55
CA PHE A 86 4.68 4.93 -2.22
C PHE A 86 3.18 5.21 -2.04
N GLU A 87 2.41 5.31 -3.12
CA GLU A 87 0.94 5.35 -3.07
C GLU A 87 0.34 4.92 -4.43
N ILE A 88 -0.90 4.42 -4.39
CA ILE A 88 -1.67 4.10 -5.59
C ILE A 88 -3.05 4.77 -5.56
N PHE A 89 -3.59 5.05 -6.74
CA PHE A 89 -4.99 5.46 -6.92
C PHE A 89 -5.62 4.59 -8.00
N LEU A 90 -6.85 4.16 -7.73
CA LEU A 90 -7.59 3.28 -8.62
C LEU A 90 -8.81 4.02 -9.16
N ARG A 91 -9.00 3.92 -10.47
CA ARG A 91 -10.20 4.41 -11.15
C ARG A 91 -10.65 3.34 -12.11
N VAL A 92 -11.96 3.14 -12.21
CA VAL A 92 -12.54 2.24 -13.20
C VAL A 92 -13.59 3.00 -14.00
N GLY A 93 -13.61 2.80 -15.31
CA GLY A 93 -14.54 3.44 -16.22
C GLY A 93 -15.83 2.63 -16.34
N LYS A 94 -16.98 3.31 -16.19
CA LYS A 94 -18.34 2.73 -16.40
C LYS A 94 -18.69 1.57 -15.44
N CYS A 95 -18.32 1.67 -14.17
CA CYS A 95 -18.76 0.72 -13.13
C CYS A 95 -19.80 1.31 -12.19
N GLY A 96 -20.47 0.43 -11.43
CA GLY A 96 -21.39 0.82 -10.36
C GLY A 96 -20.67 1.32 -9.11
N GLU A 97 -21.43 1.92 -8.18
CA GLU A 97 -20.91 2.54 -6.95
C GLU A 97 -20.20 1.55 -6.03
N VAL A 98 -20.64 0.30 -5.99
CA VAL A 98 -20.03 -0.76 -5.16
C VAL A 98 -18.58 -1.01 -5.56
N GLU A 99 -18.32 -1.11 -6.86
CA GLU A 99 -16.96 -1.33 -7.38
C GLU A 99 -16.06 -0.13 -7.08
N HIS A 100 -16.61 1.10 -7.22
CA HIS A 100 -15.88 2.31 -6.85
C HIS A 100 -15.51 2.34 -5.36
N ALA A 101 -16.43 1.95 -4.48
CA ALA A 101 -16.16 1.89 -3.04
C ALA A 101 -15.11 0.82 -2.69
N HIS A 102 -15.19 -0.35 -3.32
CA HIS A 102 -14.19 -1.40 -3.18
C HIS A 102 -12.79 -0.90 -3.59
N LEU A 103 -12.66 -0.33 -4.79
CA LEU A 103 -11.38 0.13 -5.32
C LEU A 103 -10.80 1.29 -4.50
N GLU A 104 -11.63 2.20 -3.99
CA GLU A 104 -11.17 3.26 -3.09
C GLU A 104 -10.62 2.66 -1.78
N GLY A 105 -11.31 1.67 -1.20
CA GLY A 105 -10.83 0.94 -0.03
C GLY A 105 -9.48 0.26 -0.28
N LEU A 106 -9.37 -0.48 -1.38
CA LEU A 106 -8.15 -1.16 -1.79
C LEU A 106 -6.99 -0.17 -2.00
N ALA A 107 -7.23 0.91 -2.76
CA ALA A 107 -6.22 1.92 -3.04
C ALA A 107 -5.68 2.57 -1.75
N ARG A 108 -6.57 2.87 -0.80
CA ARG A 108 -6.20 3.46 0.49
C ARG A 108 -5.38 2.50 1.34
N MET A 109 -5.76 1.23 1.39
CA MET A 109 -5.04 0.21 2.15
C MET A 109 -3.65 -0.04 1.58
N VAL A 110 -3.54 -0.24 0.26
CA VAL A 110 -2.23 -0.42 -0.39
C VAL A 110 -1.35 0.81 -0.21
N SER A 111 -1.90 2.01 -0.40
CA SER A 111 -1.16 3.25 -0.16
C SER A 111 -0.69 3.39 1.29
N TYR A 112 -1.52 3.00 2.27
CA TYR A 112 -1.12 3.00 3.66
C TYR A 112 0.07 2.06 3.91
N CYS A 113 -0.03 0.80 3.44
CA CYS A 113 1.03 -0.20 3.56
C CYS A 113 2.35 0.29 2.94
N LEU A 114 2.30 0.87 1.74
CA LEU A 114 3.47 1.43 1.07
C LEU A 114 4.09 2.58 1.88
N ARG A 115 3.28 3.50 2.42
CA ARG A 115 3.77 4.67 3.16
C ARG A 115 4.47 4.32 4.47
N ILE A 116 4.02 3.27 5.16
CA ILE A 116 4.64 2.80 6.41
C ILE A 116 5.88 1.92 6.19
N GLY A 117 6.33 1.77 4.94
CA GLY A 117 7.52 0.99 4.59
C GLY A 117 7.24 -0.50 4.35
N GLY A 118 5.98 -0.87 4.08
CA GLY A 118 5.63 -2.22 3.65
C GLY A 118 6.36 -2.61 2.35
N GLN A 119 6.79 -3.86 2.27
CA GLN A 119 7.47 -4.40 1.09
C GLN A 119 6.48 -4.55 -0.08
N VAL A 120 6.84 -3.99 -1.24
CA VAL A 120 5.99 -4.00 -2.43
C VAL A 120 5.74 -5.44 -2.89
N GLU A 121 6.76 -6.29 -2.81
CA GLU A 121 6.70 -7.72 -3.15
C GLU A 121 5.66 -8.45 -2.29
N GLY A 122 5.62 -8.16 -0.99
CA GLY A 122 4.62 -8.73 -0.10
C GLY A 122 3.19 -8.36 -0.51
N ILE A 123 2.97 -7.11 -0.93
CA ILE A 123 1.67 -6.64 -1.43
C ILE A 123 1.32 -7.35 -2.75
N ILE A 124 2.27 -7.45 -3.68
CA ILE A 124 2.08 -8.16 -4.95
C ILE A 124 1.68 -9.61 -4.70
N ASP A 125 2.37 -10.32 -3.81
CA ASP A 125 2.10 -11.72 -3.53
C ASP A 125 0.73 -11.94 -2.86
N GLN A 126 0.24 -10.99 -2.06
CA GLN A 126 -1.11 -11.08 -1.47
C GLN A 126 -2.23 -10.80 -2.48
N LEU A 127 -2.00 -9.91 -3.44
CA LEU A 127 -3.03 -9.51 -4.42
C LEU A 127 -3.04 -10.42 -5.66
N ARG A 128 -1.89 -10.96 -6.05
CA ARG A 128 -1.76 -11.82 -7.23
C ARG A 128 -2.59 -13.09 -7.07
N GLY A 129 -3.39 -13.41 -8.08
CA GLY A 129 -4.19 -14.63 -8.13
C GLY A 129 -5.58 -14.49 -7.52
N ILE A 130 -5.91 -13.38 -6.85
CA ILE A 130 -7.29 -13.06 -6.47
C ILE A 130 -8.12 -13.07 -7.76
N THR A 131 -9.26 -13.75 -7.72
CA THR A 131 -10.05 -14.06 -8.92
C THR A 131 -11.49 -13.66 -8.72
N SER A 132 -12.03 -12.89 -9.68
CA SER A 132 -13.46 -12.59 -9.81
C SER A 132 -13.92 -12.96 -11.22
N GLU A 133 -13.87 -12.02 -12.16
CA GLU A 133 -14.17 -12.21 -13.58
C GLU A 133 -12.88 -11.99 -14.42
N PRO A 134 -12.21 -13.08 -14.85
CA PRO A 134 -10.95 -13.00 -15.57
C PRO A 134 -11.09 -12.45 -16.99
N VAL A 135 -10.19 -11.55 -17.37
CA VAL A 135 -10.14 -10.93 -18.70
C VAL A 135 -8.71 -10.97 -19.23
N TRP A 136 -8.55 -11.14 -20.54
CA TRP A 136 -7.25 -11.01 -21.21
C TRP A 136 -6.98 -9.55 -21.54
N ASP A 137 -5.86 -9.04 -21.06
CA ASP A 137 -5.32 -7.73 -21.44
C ASP A 137 -3.95 -7.91 -22.08
N SER A 138 -3.82 -7.55 -23.36
CA SER A 138 -2.54 -7.53 -24.08
C SER A 138 -1.72 -8.83 -23.98
N GLY A 139 -2.40 -9.99 -23.92
CA GLY A 139 -1.76 -11.30 -23.81
C GLY A 139 -1.47 -11.78 -22.38
N VAL A 140 -1.87 -11.01 -21.35
CA VAL A 140 -1.81 -11.39 -19.94
C VAL A 140 -3.23 -11.62 -19.42
N LEU A 141 -3.44 -12.70 -18.66
CA LEU A 141 -4.71 -12.97 -18.00
C LEU A 141 -4.79 -12.21 -16.67
N VAL A 142 -5.67 -11.22 -16.59
CA VAL A 142 -5.99 -10.44 -15.40
C VAL A 142 -7.20 -11.07 -14.72
N ARG A 143 -7.02 -11.64 -13.52
CA ARG A 143 -8.07 -12.44 -12.85
C ARG A 143 -9.12 -11.63 -12.11
N SER A 144 -8.76 -10.42 -11.68
CA SER A 144 -9.62 -9.48 -10.96
C SER A 144 -8.98 -8.09 -10.97
N ALA A 145 -9.64 -7.09 -10.37
CA ALA A 145 -9.05 -5.77 -10.19
C ALA A 145 -7.80 -5.80 -9.28
N GLU A 146 -7.84 -6.59 -8.22
CA GLU A 146 -6.74 -6.81 -7.28
C GLU A 146 -5.52 -7.44 -7.98
N ASP A 147 -5.74 -8.47 -8.80
CA ASP A 147 -4.69 -9.09 -9.63
C ASP A 147 -4.11 -8.08 -10.63
N GLY A 148 -4.95 -7.19 -11.17
CA GLY A 148 -4.52 -6.07 -12.03
C GLY A 148 -3.62 -5.06 -11.30
N VAL A 149 -3.87 -4.78 -10.02
CA VAL A 149 -2.97 -3.96 -9.20
C VAL A 149 -1.65 -4.67 -8.97
N ALA A 150 -1.68 -5.97 -8.67
CA ALA A 150 -0.47 -6.77 -8.49
C ALA A 150 0.40 -6.75 -9.77
N LEU A 151 -0.23 -6.90 -10.94
CA LEU A 151 0.41 -6.82 -12.24
C LEU A 151 1.12 -5.47 -12.43
N VAL A 152 0.41 -4.35 -12.25
CA VAL A 152 0.99 -3.01 -12.44
C VAL A 152 2.15 -2.73 -11.48
N LEU A 153 2.02 -3.12 -10.21
CA LEU A 153 3.11 -2.97 -9.24
C LEU A 153 4.33 -3.79 -9.65
N ARG A 154 4.13 -5.02 -10.15
CA ARG A 154 5.22 -5.87 -10.66
C ARG A 154 5.92 -5.21 -11.85
N GLN A 155 5.17 -4.68 -12.82
CA GLN A 155 5.73 -3.99 -13.98
C GLN A 155 6.59 -2.77 -13.60
N ILE A 156 6.17 -2.01 -12.58
CA ILE A 156 6.98 -0.91 -12.04
C ILE A 156 8.27 -1.43 -11.42
N MET A 157 8.18 -2.49 -10.61
CA MET A 157 9.35 -3.09 -9.97
C MET A 157 10.32 -3.74 -10.97
N ASP A 158 9.82 -4.20 -12.11
CA ASP A 158 10.61 -4.73 -13.23
C ASP A 158 11.18 -3.65 -14.14
N GLY A 159 10.84 -2.38 -13.90
CA GLY A 159 11.37 -1.25 -14.67
C GLY A 159 10.72 -1.05 -16.03
N GLU A 160 9.54 -1.62 -16.30
CA GLU A 160 8.84 -1.44 -17.59
C GLU A 160 8.53 0.03 -17.89
N TYR A 161 8.45 0.87 -16.86
CA TYR A 161 8.18 2.30 -16.96
C TYR A 161 9.39 3.20 -16.70
N ASP A 162 10.59 2.63 -16.58
CA ASP A 162 11.81 3.37 -16.25
C ASP A 162 12.06 4.51 -17.23
N TYR A 163 11.83 4.29 -18.53
CA TYR A 163 12.01 5.32 -19.54
C TYR A 163 11.11 6.56 -19.33
N LEU A 164 9.88 6.36 -18.82
CA LEU A 164 8.96 7.46 -18.51
C LEU A 164 9.40 8.17 -17.25
N LEU A 165 9.75 7.40 -16.21
CA LEU A 165 10.19 7.93 -14.93
C LEU A 165 11.49 8.73 -15.08
N GLU A 166 12.44 8.23 -15.87
CA GLU A 166 13.69 8.93 -16.19
C GLU A 166 13.42 10.27 -16.88
N ARG A 167 12.48 10.29 -17.83
CA ARG A 167 12.12 11.53 -18.53
C ARG A 167 11.46 12.55 -17.60
N MET A 168 10.81 12.11 -16.51
CA MET A 168 10.15 12.98 -15.54
C MET A 168 11.07 13.41 -14.39
N LEU A 169 11.94 12.52 -13.92
CA LEU A 169 12.70 12.65 -12.68
C LEU A 169 14.22 12.75 -12.88
N GLY A 170 14.73 12.52 -14.09
CA GLY A 170 16.17 12.29 -14.32
C GLY A 170 16.56 10.84 -13.99
N PRO A 171 17.83 10.43 -14.17
CA PRO A 171 18.27 9.05 -13.98
C PRO A 171 18.04 8.53 -12.56
N ARG A 172 17.80 7.22 -12.39
CA ARG A 172 17.66 6.61 -11.06
C ARG A 172 18.89 6.93 -10.20
N PRO A 173 18.70 7.27 -8.92
CA PRO A 173 19.82 7.50 -8.01
C PRO A 173 20.83 6.34 -7.97
N ILE A 174 20.32 5.09 -7.98
CA ILE A 174 21.17 3.88 -7.98
C ILE A 174 22.03 3.81 -9.25
N ASP A 175 21.45 4.10 -10.42
CA ASP A 175 22.15 4.06 -11.70
C ASP A 175 23.14 5.22 -11.84
N ALA A 176 22.75 6.43 -11.39
CA ALA A 176 23.61 7.61 -11.36
C ALA A 176 24.85 7.41 -10.47
N ASN A 177 24.67 6.84 -9.26
CA ASN A 177 25.77 6.54 -8.35
C ASN A 177 26.73 5.49 -8.93
N ARG A 178 26.21 4.50 -9.66
CA ARG A 178 27.02 3.48 -10.33
C ARG A 178 27.83 4.06 -11.48
N ALA A 179 27.23 4.94 -12.28
CA ALA A 179 27.92 5.64 -13.37
C ALA A 179 29.05 6.54 -12.84
N ALA A 180 28.77 7.39 -11.85
CA ALA A 180 29.77 8.24 -11.22
C ALA A 180 30.94 7.45 -10.58
N GLY A 181 30.62 6.31 -9.95
CA GLY A 181 31.64 5.40 -9.41
C GLY A 181 32.49 4.71 -10.47
N ALA A 182 31.94 4.45 -11.66
CA ALA A 182 32.68 3.89 -12.80
C ALA A 182 33.60 4.94 -13.44
N GLU A 183 33.13 6.18 -13.62
CA GLU A 183 33.93 7.29 -14.15
C GLU A 183 35.12 7.63 -13.25
N THR A 184 34.91 7.64 -11.93
CA THR A 184 35.97 7.90 -10.95
C THR A 184 37.06 6.80 -10.98
N ARG A 185 36.66 5.53 -11.18
CA ARG A 185 37.60 4.40 -11.32
C ARG A 185 38.36 4.42 -12.65
N ALA A 186 37.71 4.84 -13.73
CA ALA A 186 38.38 5.01 -15.03
C ALA A 186 39.42 6.15 -14.97
N ALA A 187 39.07 7.29 -14.38
CA ALA A 187 39.98 8.45 -14.25
C ALA A 187 41.19 8.20 -13.32
N SER A 188 41.06 7.30 -12.34
CA SER A 188 42.18 6.91 -11.47
C SER A 188 43.13 5.91 -12.15
N GLN A 189 42.62 5.05 -13.05
CA GLN A 189 43.43 4.13 -13.84
C GLN A 189 44.21 4.83 -14.96
N GLU A 190 43.66 5.89 -15.56
CA GLU A 190 44.38 6.70 -16.56
C GLU A 190 45.54 7.50 -15.95
N ASN A 191 45.42 7.96 -14.70
CA ASN A 191 46.49 8.67 -14.00
C ASN A 191 47.60 7.76 -13.43
N GLU A 192 47.34 6.46 -13.23
CA GLU A 192 48.39 5.48 -12.85
C GLU A 192 49.14 4.91 -14.06
N ALA A 193 48.58 5.06 -15.27
CA ALA A 193 49.18 4.58 -16.52
C ALA A 193 50.01 5.65 -17.28
N ALA A 194 50.05 6.89 -16.78
CA ALA A 194 50.81 8.02 -17.31
C ALA A 194 52.07 8.31 -16.46
#